data_AF-T1HEI4-F1
#
_entry.id   AF-T1HEI4-F1
#
_cell.length_a   1.000
_cell.length_b   1.000
_cell.length_c   1.000
_cell.angle_alpha   90.00
_cell.angle_beta   90.00
_cell.angle_gamma   90.00
#
_symmetry.space_group_name_H-M   'P 1'
#
loop_
_entity.id
_entity.type
_entity.pdbx_description
1 polymer ?
#
loop_
_entity_poly.entity_id
_entity_poly.type
_entity_poly.pdbx_seq_one_letter_code
_entity_poly.pdbx_strand_id
1 'polypeptide(L)'
;MVSISLSAVGLLLTFQETQAYPLNITNHHNSTDTLSLNNYVHLTYAKTLRKDLNNINKSIEQFIKQLDYWVFSEIVKISNNSLDIKKLRSLEDSLRILQQKLSELSLKFSKKSYTLNDIYVESKDLQIDLNNIQGELNNTVTKDYVLVNDYLGSNSMVGIFYNLTEQKSYLDMQIQEERETQLVDDCIRAADNRSVYEAALLLNLITNSSKIEYIAKQLSIDKAFKLSEAVGNISKRFLLYKATYKANYLQIIDKIDNQLDILIRLIRSLKEGIIDQPKTPTALRSEAIQFHNDLSSQLQSLYYSILHLHGTENCEDFVLQLLNEIIIADYAVASKIFYNIHITGDTNWVNVPKLIKCLLINLFNGASIRQSRAFKYALFLKYFIDNSRKTYESHENFRDLVDQLPPLVNRIVFLEKVCLINKDSGYYLRSSERSYDNIKYTTYTQNIKTGHMPEVIWKLTHVENNIFFIQNVGVTDTYLDTDLSNENVAGEHAVYVWHKPTNIGKWKFELSTGLSSVMIKDLATDELLYASSERDNYAVTKPPPFPAGNQYQWDVVNCDS
;
A
#
# COMPACT_ATOMS: atom_id res chain seq x y z
N MET A 1 -43.43 -63.53 -15.79
CA MET A 1 -42.73 -64.83 -15.75
C MET A 1 -42.52 -65.32 -17.18
N VAL A 2 -41.36 -65.01 -17.75
CA VAL A 2 -40.75 -65.77 -18.86
C VAL A 2 -39.31 -65.96 -18.43
N SER A 3 -38.98 -67.22 -18.19
CA SER A 3 -37.70 -67.71 -17.70
C SER A 3 -36.69 -67.70 -18.85
N ILE A 4 -35.62 -66.91 -18.72
CA ILE A 4 -34.38 -67.13 -19.47
C ILE A 4 -33.34 -67.58 -18.45
N SER A 5 -32.90 -68.81 -18.64
CA SER A 5 -32.03 -69.57 -17.76
C SER A 5 -30.68 -68.87 -17.53
N LEU A 6 -30.36 -68.66 -16.25
CA LEU A 6 -29.00 -68.59 -15.75
C LEU A 6 -28.26 -69.89 -16.17
N SER A 7 -27.46 -69.80 -17.22
CA SER A 7 -26.30 -70.65 -17.45
C SER A 7 -25.08 -69.72 -17.30
N ALA A 8 -24.73 -69.38 -16.07
CA ALA A 8 -23.57 -69.98 -15.40
C ALA A 8 -22.32 -69.99 -16.30
N VAL A 9 -21.47 -68.98 -16.10
CA VAL A 9 -20.03 -69.15 -15.85
C VAL A 9 -19.33 -70.15 -16.78
N GLY A 10 -18.91 -69.66 -17.95
CA GLY A 10 -18.17 -70.44 -18.95
C GLY A 10 -17.03 -69.65 -19.61
N LEU A 11 -16.47 -68.67 -18.91
CA LEU A 11 -15.10 -68.19 -19.17
C LEU A 11 -14.34 -68.31 -17.84
N LEU A 12 -14.31 -69.54 -17.34
CA LEU A 12 -13.17 -69.99 -16.57
C LEU A 12 -11.95 -69.66 -17.43
N LEU A 13 -11.08 -68.82 -16.89
CA LEU A 13 -9.65 -68.87 -17.13
C LEU A 13 -9.17 -70.29 -16.83
N THR A 14 -9.47 -71.27 -17.68
CA THR A 14 -8.61 -72.44 -17.82
C THR A 14 -7.41 -71.98 -18.62
N PHE A 15 -6.51 -71.27 -17.93
CA PHE A 15 -5.09 -71.47 -18.13
C PHE A 15 -4.81 -72.94 -17.77
N GLN A 16 -5.24 -73.87 -18.62
CA GLN A 16 -4.69 -75.21 -18.60
C GLN A 16 -3.25 -75.04 -19.03
N GLU A 17 -2.36 -75.32 -18.09
CA GLU A 17 -0.93 -75.55 -18.22
C GLU A 17 -0.54 -75.95 -19.65
N THR A 18 -0.24 -74.96 -20.51
CA THR A 18 0.86 -75.16 -21.44
C THR A 18 2.08 -74.84 -20.63
N GLN A 19 2.63 -75.90 -20.03
CA GLN A 19 3.94 -75.90 -19.42
C GLN A 19 4.86 -75.08 -20.32
N ALA A 20 5.33 -73.95 -19.79
CA ALA A 20 6.55 -73.35 -20.26
C ALA A 20 7.64 -74.41 -20.03
N TYR A 21 7.86 -75.28 -21.01
CA TYR A 21 9.11 -76.01 -21.09
C TYR A 21 10.19 -74.95 -21.28
N PRO A 22 11.12 -74.77 -20.34
CA PRO A 22 12.36 -74.11 -20.68
C PRO A 22 13.08 -75.08 -21.62
N LEU A 23 13.05 -74.80 -22.92
CA LEU A 23 13.93 -75.49 -23.85
C LEU A 23 15.35 -75.03 -23.56
N ASN A 24 15.97 -75.81 -22.70
CA ASN A 24 17.38 -75.85 -22.36
C ASN A 24 18.18 -75.94 -23.67
N ILE A 25 18.88 -74.87 -24.05
CA ILE A 25 19.81 -74.90 -25.18
C ILE A 25 21.15 -75.37 -24.64
N THR A 26 21.41 -76.68 -24.71
CA THR A 26 22.78 -77.18 -24.77
C THR A 26 23.31 -76.92 -26.18
N ASN A 27 24.27 -75.99 -26.26
CA ASN A 27 25.03 -75.74 -27.47
C ASN A 27 25.80 -76.99 -27.87
N HIS A 28 25.43 -77.61 -28.99
CA HIS A 28 26.38 -78.39 -29.78
C HIS A 28 26.26 -78.03 -31.27
N HIS A 29 27.41 -77.59 -31.79
CA HIS A 29 27.71 -77.39 -33.20
C HIS A 29 27.20 -78.53 -34.08
N ASN A 30 26.40 -78.20 -35.10
CA ASN A 30 26.79 -78.34 -36.52
C ASN A 30 25.61 -78.06 -37.47
N SER A 31 25.97 -77.59 -38.67
CA SER A 31 25.16 -77.32 -39.87
C SER A 31 24.47 -75.96 -39.97
N THR A 32 25.14 -75.09 -40.72
CA THR A 32 24.66 -73.90 -41.41
C THR A 32 23.57 -74.27 -42.42
N ASP A 33 22.30 -73.97 -42.08
CA ASP A 33 21.22 -73.48 -42.98
C ASP A 33 19.84 -73.33 -42.30
N THR A 34 19.74 -73.48 -40.98
CA THR A 34 18.47 -73.33 -40.22
C THR A 34 18.35 -72.04 -39.39
N LEU A 35 19.41 -71.22 -39.31
CA LEU A 35 19.45 -70.03 -38.44
C LEU A 35 18.73 -68.79 -39.04
N SER A 36 18.46 -68.74 -40.34
CA SER A 36 17.69 -67.64 -40.96
C SER A 36 16.17 -67.87 -40.87
N LEU A 37 15.71 -69.12 -40.87
CA LEU A 37 14.29 -69.46 -40.82
C LEU A 37 13.71 -69.29 -39.40
N ASN A 38 14.42 -69.78 -38.37
CA ASN A 38 13.94 -69.72 -36.98
C ASN A 38 13.85 -68.27 -36.42
N ASN A 39 14.81 -67.40 -36.75
CA ASN A 39 14.75 -65.99 -36.32
C ASN A 39 13.60 -65.21 -37.01
N TYR A 40 13.30 -65.51 -38.28
CA TYR A 40 12.13 -64.95 -38.97
C TYR A 40 10.82 -65.52 -38.42
N VAL A 41 10.79 -66.79 -38.01
CA VAL A 41 9.64 -67.39 -37.33
C VAL A 41 9.38 -66.70 -35.98
N HIS A 42 10.41 -66.41 -35.18
CA HIS A 42 10.26 -65.67 -33.92
C HIS A 42 9.79 -64.22 -34.11
N LEU A 43 10.32 -63.51 -35.11
CA LEU A 43 9.87 -62.15 -35.47
C LEU A 43 8.43 -62.13 -36.00
N THR A 44 8.06 -63.14 -36.78
CA THR A 44 6.70 -63.30 -37.29
C THR A 44 5.76 -63.65 -36.15
N TYR A 45 6.15 -64.56 -35.24
CA TYR A 45 5.38 -64.90 -34.05
C TYR A 45 5.21 -63.69 -33.12
N ALA A 46 6.25 -62.90 -32.87
CA ALA A 46 6.15 -61.67 -32.08
C ALA A 46 5.26 -60.60 -32.75
N LYS A 47 5.30 -60.46 -34.08
CA LYS A 47 4.37 -59.59 -34.83
C LYS A 47 2.93 -60.09 -34.74
N THR A 48 2.71 -61.39 -34.86
CA THR A 48 1.40 -62.01 -34.70
C THR A 48 0.90 -61.83 -33.27
N LEU A 49 1.73 -62.09 -32.26
CA LEU A 49 1.39 -61.87 -30.85
C LEU A 49 1.08 -60.40 -30.56
N ARG A 50 1.85 -59.45 -31.11
CA ARG A 50 1.56 -58.01 -30.98
C ARG A 50 0.26 -57.62 -31.68
N LYS A 51 -0.02 -58.20 -32.85
CA LYS A 51 -1.29 -58.01 -33.58
C LYS A 51 -2.45 -58.60 -32.79
N ASP A 52 -2.29 -59.78 -32.21
CA ASP A 52 -3.28 -60.48 -31.41
C ASP A 52 -3.53 -59.75 -30.10
N LEU A 53 -2.49 -59.26 -29.41
CA LEU A 53 -2.62 -58.39 -28.25
C LEU A 53 -3.32 -57.08 -28.59
N ASN A 54 -3.01 -56.44 -29.73
CA ASN A 54 -3.73 -55.26 -30.19
C ASN A 54 -5.20 -55.59 -30.54
N ASN A 55 -5.47 -56.75 -31.12
CA ASN A 55 -6.82 -57.21 -31.42
C ASN A 55 -7.60 -57.52 -30.14
N ILE A 56 -6.97 -58.16 -29.16
CA ILE A 56 -7.52 -58.41 -27.83
C ILE A 56 -7.83 -57.08 -27.15
N ASN A 57 -6.92 -56.11 -27.18
CA ASN A 57 -7.16 -54.79 -26.61
C ASN A 57 -8.35 -54.09 -27.29
N LYS A 58 -8.42 -54.13 -28.63
CA LYS A 58 -9.58 -53.63 -29.38
C LYS A 58 -10.88 -54.37 -29.03
N SER A 59 -10.83 -55.68 -28.86
CA SER A 59 -11.99 -56.48 -28.45
C SER A 59 -12.44 -56.15 -27.03
N ILE A 60 -11.50 -55.99 -26.09
CA ILE A 60 -11.78 -55.55 -24.71
C ILE A 60 -12.42 -54.15 -24.73
N GLU A 61 -11.88 -53.20 -25.49
CA GLU A 61 -12.49 -51.87 -25.68
C GLU A 61 -13.91 -51.95 -26.27
N GLN A 62 -14.15 -52.86 -27.21
CA GLN A 62 -15.49 -53.09 -27.78
C GLN A 62 -16.44 -53.71 -26.75
N PHE A 63 -15.98 -54.67 -25.94
CA PHE A 63 -16.77 -55.26 -24.86
C PHE A 63 -17.13 -54.23 -23.79
N ILE A 64 -16.20 -53.37 -23.39
CA ILE A 64 -16.45 -52.27 -22.45
C ILE A 64 -17.52 -51.33 -23.03
N LYS A 65 -17.40 -50.92 -24.30
CA LYS A 65 -18.43 -50.10 -24.98
C LYS A 65 -19.82 -50.75 -24.99
N GLN A 66 -19.88 -52.07 -25.17
CA GLN A 66 -21.14 -52.81 -25.14
C GLN A 66 -21.72 -52.89 -23.72
N LEU A 67 -20.87 -53.10 -22.71
CA LEU A 67 -21.25 -53.09 -21.30
C LEU A 67 -21.76 -51.70 -20.89
N ASP A 68 -21.05 -50.63 -21.25
CA ASP A 68 -21.47 -49.25 -21.01
C ASP A 68 -22.82 -48.99 -21.68
N TYR A 69 -22.97 -49.35 -22.95
CA TYR A 69 -24.25 -49.20 -23.67
C TYR A 69 -25.40 -49.92 -22.98
N TRP A 70 -25.18 -51.16 -22.53
CA TRP A 70 -26.18 -51.94 -21.82
C TRP A 70 -26.56 -51.29 -20.48
N VAL A 71 -25.57 -50.91 -19.67
CA VAL A 71 -25.79 -50.28 -18.37
C VAL A 71 -26.48 -48.93 -18.51
N PHE A 72 -26.05 -48.07 -19.43
CA PHE A 72 -26.73 -46.80 -19.71
C PHE A 72 -28.17 -47.02 -20.20
N SER A 73 -28.42 -48.05 -21.00
CA SER A 73 -29.79 -48.38 -21.44
C SER A 73 -30.70 -48.82 -20.28
N GLU A 74 -30.16 -49.50 -19.27
CA GLU A 74 -30.90 -49.88 -18.06
C GLU A 74 -31.12 -48.68 -17.13
N ILE A 75 -30.12 -47.81 -16.97
CA ILE A 75 -30.26 -46.58 -16.19
C ILE A 75 -31.34 -45.66 -16.79
N VAL A 76 -31.38 -45.51 -18.12
CA VAL A 76 -32.44 -44.76 -18.83
C VAL A 76 -33.84 -45.30 -18.52
N LYS A 77 -34.00 -46.63 -18.45
CA LYS A 77 -35.28 -47.27 -18.10
C LYS A 77 -35.65 -47.02 -16.64
N ILE A 78 -34.69 -47.13 -15.73
CA ILE A 78 -34.87 -46.90 -14.29
C ILE A 78 -35.21 -45.42 -14.02
N SER A 79 -34.67 -44.50 -14.82
CA SER A 79 -34.93 -43.07 -14.69
C SER A 79 -36.12 -42.54 -15.49
N ASN A 80 -37.03 -43.39 -15.96
CA ASN A 80 -38.20 -42.95 -16.76
C ASN A 80 -37.83 -42.08 -17.99
N ASN A 81 -36.73 -42.41 -18.67
CA ASN A 81 -36.22 -41.69 -19.85
C ASN A 81 -35.79 -40.22 -19.63
N SER A 82 -35.50 -39.78 -18.40
CA SER A 82 -34.96 -38.41 -18.20
C SER A 82 -33.49 -38.25 -18.55
N LEU A 83 -32.75 -39.35 -18.75
CA LEU A 83 -31.33 -39.34 -19.07
C LEU A 83 -31.10 -39.30 -20.60
N ASP A 84 -30.51 -38.22 -21.10
CA ASP A 84 -30.15 -38.07 -22.52
C ASP A 84 -28.72 -38.57 -22.78
N ILE A 85 -28.59 -39.81 -23.30
CA ILE A 85 -27.31 -40.44 -23.63
C ILE A 85 -26.48 -39.61 -24.62
N LYS A 86 -27.11 -38.86 -25.54
CA LYS A 86 -26.37 -38.04 -26.50
C LYS A 86 -25.71 -36.86 -25.79
N LYS A 87 -26.39 -36.25 -24.82
CA LYS A 87 -25.81 -35.18 -24.00
C LYS A 87 -24.68 -35.69 -23.12
N LEU A 88 -24.81 -36.88 -22.52
CA LEU A 88 -23.73 -37.48 -21.74
C LEU A 88 -22.47 -37.74 -22.57
N ARG A 89 -22.62 -38.31 -23.78
CA ARG A 89 -21.48 -38.49 -24.70
C ARG A 89 -20.86 -37.17 -25.14
N SER A 90 -21.70 -36.17 -25.43
CA SER A 90 -21.23 -34.82 -25.76
C SER A 90 -20.43 -34.21 -24.60
N LEU A 91 -20.87 -34.41 -23.36
CA LEU A 91 -20.20 -33.93 -22.17
C LEU A 91 -18.86 -34.64 -21.93
N GLU A 92 -18.81 -35.95 -22.15
CA GLU A 92 -17.59 -36.77 -22.10
C GLU A 92 -16.56 -36.29 -23.15
N ASP A 93 -16.98 -36.06 -24.39
CA ASP A 93 -16.12 -35.51 -25.43
C ASP A 93 -15.62 -34.10 -25.09
N SER A 94 -16.48 -33.23 -24.55
CA SER A 94 -16.11 -31.89 -24.08
C SER A 94 -15.09 -31.95 -22.93
N LEU A 95 -15.26 -32.86 -21.97
CA LEU A 95 -14.29 -33.08 -20.88
C LEU A 95 -12.94 -33.58 -21.41
N ARG A 96 -12.94 -34.49 -22.40
CA ARG A 96 -11.70 -34.96 -23.03
C ARG A 96 -10.97 -33.83 -23.77
N ILE A 97 -11.72 -32.98 -24.48
CA ILE A 97 -11.15 -31.80 -25.15
C ILE A 97 -10.53 -30.85 -24.12
N LEU A 98 -11.23 -30.57 -23.01
CA LEU A 98 -10.70 -29.74 -21.92
C LEU A 98 -9.43 -30.33 -21.31
N GLN A 99 -9.40 -31.64 -21.06
CA GLN A 99 -8.23 -32.34 -20.56
C GLN A 99 -7.02 -32.19 -21.49
N GLN A 100 -7.26 -32.33 -22.80
CA GLN A 100 -6.21 -32.14 -23.79
C GLN A 100 -5.71 -30.70 -23.80
N LYS A 101 -6.60 -29.70 -23.87
CA LYS A 101 -6.21 -28.28 -23.86
C LYS A 101 -5.45 -27.90 -22.59
N LEU A 102 -5.86 -28.40 -21.41
CA LEU A 102 -5.16 -28.16 -20.15
C LEU A 102 -3.76 -28.78 -20.14
N SER A 103 -3.63 -29.99 -20.68
CA SER A 103 -2.32 -30.68 -20.82
C SER A 103 -1.41 -29.93 -21.78
N GLU A 104 -1.94 -29.44 -22.90
CA GLU A 104 -1.21 -28.62 -23.87
C GLU A 104 -0.78 -27.29 -23.25
N LEU A 105 -1.65 -26.61 -22.51
CA LEU A 105 -1.32 -25.36 -21.81
C LEU A 105 -0.22 -25.57 -20.76
N SER A 106 -0.33 -26.63 -19.95
CA SER A 106 0.69 -26.99 -18.95
C SER A 106 2.05 -27.27 -19.62
N LEU A 107 2.04 -27.93 -20.77
CA LEU A 107 3.24 -28.18 -21.56
C LEU A 107 3.82 -26.90 -22.19
N LYS A 108 2.97 -26.01 -22.70
CA LYS A 108 3.38 -24.69 -23.21
C LYS A 108 4.05 -23.85 -22.12
N PHE A 109 3.46 -23.84 -20.92
CA PHE A 109 3.96 -23.14 -19.74
C PHE A 109 5.32 -23.70 -19.29
N SER A 110 5.42 -25.01 -19.07
CA SER A 110 6.66 -25.66 -18.63
C SER A 110 7.81 -25.50 -19.64
N LYS A 111 7.53 -25.50 -20.95
CA LYS A 111 8.54 -25.32 -22.00
C LYS A 111 8.92 -23.87 -22.29
N LYS A 112 8.25 -22.88 -21.69
CA LYS A 112 8.42 -21.44 -21.99
C LYS A 112 8.39 -21.12 -23.49
N SER A 113 7.55 -21.86 -24.23
CA SER A 113 7.49 -21.82 -25.70
C SER A 113 6.70 -20.63 -26.27
N TYR A 114 5.93 -19.96 -25.42
CA TYR A 114 5.10 -18.80 -25.74
C TYR A 114 5.32 -17.69 -24.71
N THR A 115 4.85 -16.48 -25.01
CA THR A 115 4.89 -15.42 -24.00
C THR A 115 3.94 -15.76 -22.85
N LEU A 116 4.29 -15.31 -21.65
CA LEU A 116 3.48 -15.54 -20.46
C LEU A 116 2.08 -14.93 -20.56
N ASN A 117 1.95 -13.85 -21.35
CA ASN A 117 0.66 -13.22 -21.61
C ASN A 117 -0.24 -14.12 -22.49
N ASP A 118 0.32 -14.78 -23.51
CA ASP A 118 -0.44 -15.71 -24.36
C ASP A 118 -0.95 -16.89 -23.53
N ILE A 119 -0.09 -17.45 -22.67
CA ILE A 119 -0.45 -18.53 -21.73
C ILE A 119 -1.57 -18.09 -20.77
N TYR A 120 -1.52 -16.85 -20.28
CA TYR A 120 -2.53 -16.31 -19.38
C TYR A 120 -3.89 -16.11 -20.06
N VAL A 121 -3.90 -15.63 -21.30
CA VAL A 121 -5.14 -15.48 -22.09
C VAL A 121 -5.76 -16.87 -22.34
N GLU A 122 -4.95 -17.84 -22.77
CA GLU A 122 -5.42 -19.20 -23.04
C GLU A 122 -5.92 -19.90 -21.76
N SER A 123 -5.30 -19.63 -20.60
CA SER A 123 -5.81 -20.07 -19.28
C SER A 123 -7.18 -19.47 -18.96
N LYS A 124 -7.43 -18.20 -19.29
CA LYS A 124 -8.75 -17.58 -19.09
C LYS A 124 -9.82 -18.20 -19.98
N ASP A 125 -9.51 -18.46 -21.24
CA ASP A 125 -10.43 -19.12 -22.17
C ASP A 125 -10.79 -20.52 -21.66
N LEU A 126 -9.82 -21.26 -21.10
CA LEU A 126 -10.08 -22.54 -20.45
C LEU A 126 -11.00 -22.45 -19.23
N GLN A 127 -10.99 -21.33 -18.51
CA GLN A 127 -11.92 -21.13 -17.40
C GLN A 127 -13.35 -20.95 -17.89
N ILE A 128 -13.53 -20.28 -19.02
CA ILE A 128 -14.84 -20.11 -19.67
C ILE A 128 -15.37 -21.49 -20.09
N ASP A 129 -14.53 -22.30 -20.73
CA ASP A 129 -14.88 -23.66 -21.13
C ASP A 129 -15.26 -24.54 -19.92
N LEU A 130 -14.50 -24.48 -18.81
CA LEU A 130 -14.85 -25.19 -17.57
C LEU A 130 -16.19 -24.73 -16.98
N ASN A 131 -16.45 -23.43 -16.93
CA ASN A 131 -17.70 -22.89 -16.40
C ASN A 131 -18.91 -23.34 -17.24
N ASN A 132 -18.75 -23.42 -18.57
CA ASN A 132 -19.79 -23.93 -19.46
C ASN A 132 -20.08 -25.42 -19.17
N ILE A 133 -19.04 -26.25 -19.04
CA ILE A 133 -19.21 -27.67 -18.68
C ILE A 133 -19.84 -27.81 -17.29
N GLN A 134 -19.51 -26.95 -16.33
CA GLN A 134 -20.15 -26.97 -15.02
C GLN A 134 -21.66 -26.72 -15.12
N GLY A 135 -22.07 -25.77 -15.96
CA GLY A 135 -23.48 -25.50 -16.24
C GLY A 135 -24.18 -26.71 -16.89
N GLU A 136 -23.52 -27.35 -17.86
CA GLU A 136 -24.04 -28.55 -18.52
C GLU A 136 -24.12 -29.76 -17.58
N LEU A 137 -23.11 -29.96 -16.74
CA LEU A 137 -23.12 -30.95 -15.66
C LEU A 137 -24.33 -30.69 -14.76
N ASN A 138 -24.45 -29.50 -14.16
CA ASN A 138 -25.55 -29.19 -13.24
C ASN A 138 -26.94 -29.42 -13.84
N ASN A 139 -27.12 -29.09 -15.12
CA ASN A 139 -28.39 -29.27 -15.85
C ASN A 139 -28.68 -30.72 -16.25
N THR A 140 -27.65 -31.55 -16.44
CA THR A 140 -27.78 -32.94 -16.90
C THR A 140 -27.76 -33.95 -15.74
N VAL A 141 -27.19 -33.57 -14.60
CA VAL A 141 -26.80 -34.47 -13.50
C VAL A 141 -27.81 -34.50 -12.32
N THR A 142 -28.68 -33.51 -12.16
CA THR A 142 -29.47 -33.35 -10.91
C THR A 142 -30.65 -34.32 -10.68
N LYS A 143 -30.97 -35.24 -11.62
CA LYS A 143 -32.08 -36.22 -11.41
C LYS A 143 -31.69 -37.71 -11.48
N ASP A 144 -30.70 -38.09 -12.29
CA ASP A 144 -30.46 -39.51 -12.64
C ASP A 144 -29.04 -40.02 -12.32
N TYR A 145 -28.23 -39.17 -11.68
CA TYR A 145 -26.78 -39.37 -11.58
C TYR A 145 -26.31 -40.39 -10.54
N VAL A 146 -27.11 -40.68 -9.51
CA VAL A 146 -26.73 -41.65 -8.46
C VAL A 146 -26.40 -43.00 -9.09
N LEU A 147 -27.21 -43.46 -10.04
CA LEU A 147 -27.05 -44.75 -10.71
C LEU A 147 -25.86 -44.82 -11.69
N VAL A 148 -25.51 -43.69 -12.33
CA VAL A 148 -24.33 -43.59 -13.22
C VAL A 148 -23.04 -43.56 -12.40
N ASN A 149 -23.06 -42.87 -11.26
CA ASN A 149 -21.91 -42.77 -10.37
C ASN A 149 -21.65 -44.10 -9.61
N ASP A 150 -22.71 -44.83 -9.25
CA ASP A 150 -22.63 -46.18 -8.67
C ASP A 150 -21.94 -47.19 -9.62
N TYR A 151 -22.05 -47.00 -10.94
CA TYR A 151 -21.41 -47.85 -11.95
C TYR A 151 -19.96 -47.42 -12.28
N LEU A 152 -19.70 -46.13 -12.43
CA LEU A 152 -18.41 -45.62 -12.94
C LEU A 152 -17.40 -45.21 -11.85
N GLY A 153 -17.83 -45.02 -10.60
CA GLY A 153 -16.95 -44.66 -9.48
C GLY A 153 -16.14 -43.37 -9.72
N SER A 154 -14.84 -43.38 -9.40
CA SER A 154 -13.92 -42.25 -9.56
C SER A 154 -13.60 -41.89 -11.02
N ASN A 155 -13.98 -42.74 -11.98
CA ASN A 155 -13.89 -42.44 -13.43
C ASN A 155 -15.17 -41.77 -13.95
N SER A 156 -16.08 -41.35 -13.06
CA SER A 156 -17.26 -40.59 -13.46
C SER A 156 -16.90 -39.22 -14.04
N MET A 157 -17.74 -38.70 -14.93
CA MET A 157 -17.55 -37.39 -15.56
C MET A 157 -17.41 -36.26 -14.53
N VAL A 158 -18.07 -36.35 -13.38
CA VAL A 158 -17.92 -35.39 -12.27
C VAL A 158 -16.54 -35.51 -11.61
N GLY A 159 -16.04 -36.73 -11.40
CA GLY A 159 -14.68 -36.96 -10.90
C GLY A 159 -13.62 -36.38 -11.84
N ILE A 160 -13.77 -36.61 -13.15
CA ILE A 160 -12.90 -36.04 -14.19
C ILE A 160 -12.98 -34.51 -14.16
N PHE A 161 -14.18 -33.94 -14.13
CA PHE A 161 -14.38 -32.48 -14.08
C PHE A 161 -13.71 -31.84 -12.84
N TYR A 162 -13.88 -32.43 -11.66
CA TYR A 162 -13.25 -31.91 -10.44
C TYR A 162 -11.73 -32.00 -10.49
N ASN A 163 -11.19 -33.12 -10.98
CA ASN A 163 -9.74 -33.28 -11.17
C ASN A 163 -9.19 -32.24 -12.18
N LEU A 164 -9.89 -31.97 -13.28
CA LEU A 164 -9.51 -30.93 -14.24
C LEU A 164 -9.54 -29.53 -13.63
N THR A 165 -10.56 -29.25 -12.82
CA THR A 165 -10.71 -27.98 -12.11
C THR A 165 -9.56 -27.77 -11.12
N GLU A 166 -9.18 -28.81 -10.37
CA GLU A 166 -8.04 -28.78 -9.44
C GLU A 166 -6.71 -28.58 -10.19
N GLN A 167 -6.46 -29.35 -11.25
CA GLN A 167 -5.25 -29.23 -12.07
C GLN A 167 -5.13 -27.84 -12.69
N LYS A 168 -6.23 -27.28 -13.18
CA LYS A 168 -6.24 -25.90 -13.69
C LYS A 168 -5.97 -24.88 -12.60
N SER A 169 -6.61 -25.02 -11.44
CA SER A 169 -6.36 -24.14 -10.29
C SER A 169 -4.88 -24.10 -9.92
N TYR A 170 -4.23 -25.26 -9.90
CA TYR A 170 -2.79 -25.36 -9.68
C TYR A 170 -1.98 -24.67 -10.79
N LEU A 171 -2.31 -24.89 -12.06
CA LEU A 171 -1.64 -24.24 -13.19
C LEU A 171 -1.82 -22.72 -13.17
N ASP A 172 -3.01 -22.22 -12.86
CA ASP A 172 -3.31 -20.79 -12.74
C ASP A 172 -2.48 -20.13 -11.64
N MET A 173 -2.32 -20.82 -10.51
CA MET A 173 -1.45 -20.38 -9.42
C MET A 173 0.00 -20.24 -9.89
N GLN A 174 0.53 -21.23 -10.63
CA GLN A 174 1.88 -21.17 -11.18
C GLN A 174 2.05 -20.05 -12.22
N ILE A 175 1.08 -19.88 -13.13
CA ILE A 175 1.10 -18.79 -14.12
C ILE A 175 1.10 -17.44 -13.42
N GLN A 176 0.26 -17.27 -12.41
CA GLN A 176 0.16 -16.01 -11.66
C GLN A 176 1.45 -15.74 -10.87
N GLU A 177 2.07 -16.76 -10.28
CA GLU A 177 3.35 -16.63 -9.60
C GLU A 177 4.46 -16.16 -10.55
N GLU A 178 4.61 -16.78 -11.73
CA GLU A 178 5.59 -16.38 -12.75
C GLU A 178 5.32 -14.95 -13.26
N ARG A 179 4.04 -14.57 -13.43
CA ARG A 179 3.67 -13.21 -13.88
C ARG A 179 4.09 -12.16 -12.88
N GLU A 180 3.82 -12.42 -11.61
CA GLU A 180 4.27 -11.52 -10.55
C GLU A 180 5.79 -11.46 -10.42
N THR A 181 6.50 -12.58 -10.63
CA THR A 181 7.97 -12.60 -10.65
C THR A 181 8.51 -11.76 -11.81
N GLN A 182 7.93 -11.88 -13.01
CA GLN A 182 8.30 -11.04 -14.14
C GLN A 182 8.02 -9.55 -13.86
N LEU A 183 6.87 -9.22 -13.24
CA LEU A 183 6.55 -7.84 -12.83
C LEU A 183 7.57 -7.28 -11.84
N VAL A 184 8.07 -8.11 -10.91
CA VAL A 184 9.13 -7.73 -9.97
C VAL A 184 10.41 -7.38 -10.72
N ASP A 185 10.86 -8.25 -11.63
CA ASP A 185 12.09 -8.06 -12.40
C ASP A 185 12.02 -6.82 -13.28
N ASP A 186 10.89 -6.62 -13.97
CA ASP A 186 10.66 -5.45 -14.81
C ASP A 186 10.58 -4.16 -13.98
N CYS A 187 9.98 -4.22 -12.78
CA CYS A 187 9.96 -3.09 -11.84
C CYS A 187 11.38 -2.70 -11.40
N ILE A 188 12.23 -3.67 -11.05
CA ILE A 188 13.62 -3.43 -10.65
C ILE A 188 14.39 -2.81 -11.83
N ARG A 189 14.27 -3.40 -13.02
CA ARG A 189 14.94 -2.91 -14.24
C ARG A 189 14.52 -1.48 -14.58
N ALA A 190 13.23 -1.17 -14.48
CA ALA A 190 12.71 0.18 -14.72
C ALA A 190 13.27 1.20 -13.71
N ALA A 191 13.33 0.83 -12.43
CA ALA A 191 13.93 1.67 -11.38
C ALA A 191 15.43 1.89 -11.62
N ASP A 192 16.16 0.86 -12.06
CA ASP A 192 17.59 0.94 -12.39
C ASP A 192 17.87 1.84 -13.60
N ASN A 193 17.02 1.78 -14.62
CA ASN A 193 17.07 2.62 -15.82
C ASN A 193 16.57 4.06 -15.59
N ARG A 194 16.30 4.45 -14.33
CA ARG A 194 15.78 5.77 -13.93
C ARG A 194 14.37 6.08 -14.47
N SER A 195 13.63 5.08 -14.93
CA SER A 195 12.21 5.17 -15.29
C SER A 195 11.32 5.02 -14.06
N VAL A 196 11.43 5.95 -13.11
CA VAL A 196 10.80 5.82 -11.77
C VAL A 196 9.27 5.73 -11.84
N TYR A 197 8.63 6.46 -12.76
CA TYR A 197 7.18 6.40 -12.95
C TYR A 197 6.70 5.06 -13.47
N GLU A 198 7.43 4.46 -14.41
CA GLU A 198 7.14 3.13 -14.96
C GLU A 198 7.29 2.07 -13.86
N ALA A 199 8.38 2.14 -13.09
CA ALA A 199 8.58 1.26 -11.94
C ALA A 199 7.44 1.39 -10.90
N ALA A 200 6.96 2.62 -10.63
CA ALA A 200 5.85 2.83 -9.73
C ALA A 200 4.53 2.23 -10.25
N LEU A 201 4.27 2.31 -11.56
CA LEU A 201 3.11 1.67 -12.20
C LEU A 201 3.19 0.14 -12.08
N LEU A 202 4.35 -0.45 -12.36
CA LEU A 202 4.57 -1.90 -12.22
C LEU A 202 4.41 -2.35 -10.76
N LEU A 203 4.99 -1.63 -9.80
CA LEU A 203 4.84 -1.92 -8.37
C LEU A 203 3.37 -1.84 -7.92
N ASN A 204 2.57 -0.95 -8.49
CA ASN A 204 1.14 -0.87 -8.21
C ASN A 204 0.37 -2.12 -8.66
N LEU A 205 0.90 -2.92 -9.59
CA LEU A 205 0.29 -4.19 -10.01
C LEU A 205 0.69 -5.38 -9.11
N ILE A 206 1.79 -5.28 -8.37
CA ILE A 206 2.29 -6.35 -7.49
C ILE A 206 1.43 -6.44 -6.22
N THR A 207 0.78 -7.57 -5.97
CA THR A 207 -0.12 -7.77 -4.84
C THR A 207 0.59 -8.34 -3.60
N ASN A 208 1.61 -9.16 -3.81
CA ASN A 208 2.34 -9.83 -2.75
C ASN A 208 3.33 -8.89 -2.03
N SER A 209 3.18 -8.72 -0.71
CA SER A 209 4.04 -7.85 0.09
C SER A 209 5.49 -8.33 0.18
N SER A 210 5.74 -9.64 0.17
CA SER A 210 7.12 -10.17 0.21
C SER A 210 7.91 -9.83 -1.05
N LYS A 211 7.23 -9.72 -2.19
CA LYS A 211 7.81 -9.27 -3.46
C LYS A 211 8.18 -7.78 -3.43
N ILE A 212 7.38 -6.95 -2.75
CA ILE A 212 7.73 -5.54 -2.50
C ILE A 212 9.00 -5.44 -1.62
N GLU A 213 9.11 -6.27 -0.58
CA GLU A 213 10.33 -6.33 0.24
C GLU A 213 11.56 -6.77 -0.57
N TYR A 214 11.39 -7.73 -1.50
CA TYR A 214 12.45 -8.16 -2.40
C TYR A 214 12.93 -7.04 -3.32
N ILE A 215 12.01 -6.26 -3.93
CA ILE A 215 12.36 -5.11 -4.77
C ILE A 215 13.22 -4.11 -4.00
N ALA A 216 12.81 -3.75 -2.78
CA ALA A 216 13.56 -2.80 -1.97
C ALA A 216 14.99 -3.28 -1.63
N LYS A 217 15.20 -4.60 -1.51
CA LYS A 217 16.53 -5.21 -1.29
C LYS A 217 17.43 -5.15 -2.52
N GLN A 218 16.87 -5.21 -3.72
CA GLN A 218 17.65 -5.20 -4.96
C GLN A 218 18.05 -3.78 -5.39
N LEU A 219 17.35 -2.75 -4.87
CA LEU A 219 17.61 -1.36 -5.21
C LEU A 219 18.59 -0.72 -4.22
N SER A 220 19.46 0.15 -4.74
CA SER A 220 20.20 1.09 -3.89
C SER A 220 19.22 1.98 -3.12
N ILE A 221 19.58 2.40 -1.90
CA ILE A 221 18.78 3.28 -1.03
C ILE A 221 18.13 4.44 -1.80
N ASP A 222 18.90 5.19 -2.60
CA ASP A 222 18.39 6.34 -3.34
C ASP A 222 17.31 5.98 -4.37
N LYS A 223 17.48 4.85 -5.06
CA LYS A 223 16.48 4.35 -6.00
C LYS A 223 15.23 3.89 -5.27
N ALA A 224 15.38 3.21 -4.14
CA ALA A 224 14.26 2.75 -3.32
C ALA A 224 13.43 3.93 -2.76
N PHE A 225 14.08 5.00 -2.29
CA PHE A 225 13.40 6.23 -1.87
C PHE A 225 12.66 6.90 -3.03
N LYS A 226 13.33 7.12 -4.17
CA LYS A 226 12.70 7.74 -5.35
C LYS A 226 11.49 6.95 -5.83
N LEU A 227 11.59 5.61 -5.85
CA LEU A 227 10.48 4.73 -6.17
C LEU A 227 9.33 4.89 -5.17
N SER A 228 9.64 4.90 -3.87
CA SER A 228 8.63 5.06 -2.81
C SER A 228 7.84 6.37 -2.95
N GLU A 229 8.54 7.48 -3.23
CA GLU A 229 7.92 8.80 -3.42
C GLU A 229 6.98 8.82 -4.64
N ALA A 230 7.35 8.13 -5.72
CA ALA A 230 6.56 8.07 -6.94
C ALA A 230 5.32 7.15 -6.85
N VAL A 231 5.29 6.22 -5.89
CA VAL A 231 4.16 5.30 -5.70
C VAL A 231 2.99 6.04 -5.07
N GLY A 232 1.87 6.14 -5.80
CA GLY A 232 0.65 6.79 -5.31
C GLY A 232 -0.13 6.00 -4.26
N ASN A 233 0.05 4.67 -4.19
CA ASN A 233 -0.58 3.85 -3.18
C ASN A 233 0.16 3.98 -1.83
N ILE A 234 -0.50 4.62 -0.84
CA ILE A 234 0.08 4.93 0.48
C ILE A 234 0.55 3.66 1.21
N SER A 235 -0.22 2.57 1.16
CA SER A 235 0.16 1.30 1.81
C SER A 235 1.42 0.69 1.20
N LYS A 236 1.53 0.70 -0.13
CA LYS A 236 2.74 0.20 -0.83
C LYS A 236 3.95 1.07 -0.58
N ARG A 237 3.77 2.39 -0.59
CA ARG A 237 4.81 3.37 -0.21
C ARG A 237 5.33 3.08 1.21
N PHE A 238 4.44 2.86 2.18
CA PHE A 238 4.82 2.52 3.54
C PHE A 238 5.62 1.20 3.62
N LEU A 239 5.16 0.15 2.92
CA LEU A 239 5.89 -1.12 2.84
C LEU A 239 7.29 -0.96 2.25
N LEU A 240 7.45 -0.15 1.19
CA LEU A 240 8.76 0.14 0.62
C LEU A 240 9.68 0.88 1.60
N TYR A 241 9.19 1.87 2.37
CA TYR A 241 10.00 2.51 3.40
C TYR A 241 10.47 1.52 4.48
N LYS A 242 9.55 0.68 4.97
CA LYS A 242 9.85 -0.37 5.96
C LYS A 242 10.87 -1.37 5.42
N ALA A 243 10.74 -1.77 4.16
CA ALA A 243 11.65 -2.70 3.50
C ALA A 243 13.02 -2.07 3.23
N THR A 244 13.06 -0.81 2.79
CA THR A 244 14.29 -0.04 2.55
C THR A 244 15.10 0.07 3.83
N TYR A 245 14.43 0.37 4.95
CA TYR A 245 15.04 0.37 6.28
C TYR A 245 15.63 -1.01 6.63
N LYS A 246 14.83 -2.08 6.57
CA LYS A 246 15.32 -3.45 6.89
C LYS A 246 16.49 -3.88 6.01
N ALA A 247 16.44 -3.59 4.72
CA ALA A 247 17.43 -4.04 3.74
C ALA A 247 18.77 -3.30 3.88
N ASN A 248 18.74 -2.00 4.17
CA ASN A 248 19.92 -1.15 4.06
C ASN A 248 20.48 -0.70 5.41
N TYR A 249 19.63 -0.54 6.43
CA TYR A 249 20.08 -0.09 7.76
C TYR A 249 20.62 -1.25 8.60
N LEU A 250 20.01 -2.45 8.52
CA LEU A 250 20.43 -3.59 9.35
C LEU A 250 21.62 -4.38 8.77
N GLN A 251 21.94 -4.24 7.48
CA GLN A 251 22.84 -5.17 6.79
C GLN A 251 24.15 -4.55 6.30
N ILE A 252 24.22 -3.26 5.95
CA ILE A 252 25.39 -2.73 5.21
C ILE A 252 25.59 -1.22 5.44
N ILE A 253 26.04 -0.75 6.61
CA ILE A 253 26.65 0.59 6.72
C ILE A 253 27.68 0.63 7.86
N ASP A 254 28.97 0.63 7.52
CA ASP A 254 30.08 0.77 8.48
C ASP A 254 30.27 2.21 9.01
N LYS A 255 29.56 3.20 8.45
CA LYS A 255 29.69 4.64 8.79
C LYS A 255 28.43 5.23 9.42
N ILE A 256 28.57 5.77 10.62
CA ILE A 256 27.51 6.43 11.41
C ILE A 256 26.79 7.53 10.60
N ASP A 257 27.51 8.34 9.82
CA ASP A 257 26.93 9.45 9.04
C ASP A 257 25.91 8.98 7.99
N ASN A 258 26.20 7.88 7.31
CA ASN A 258 25.30 7.30 6.30
C ASN A 258 24.03 6.72 6.95
N GLN A 259 24.14 6.19 8.17
CA GLN A 259 22.98 5.70 8.92
C GLN A 259 22.05 6.86 9.32
N LEU A 260 22.62 8.00 9.70
CA LEU A 260 21.88 9.21 10.06
C LEU A 260 21.12 9.82 8.89
N ASP A 261 21.76 10.02 7.73
CA ASP A 261 21.08 10.55 6.54
C ASP A 261 19.84 9.70 6.19
N ILE A 262 19.98 8.38 6.23
CA ILE A 262 18.88 7.46 5.94
C ILE A 262 17.76 7.58 6.95
N LEU A 263 18.06 7.63 8.25
CA LEU A 263 17.03 7.78 9.29
C LEU A 263 16.29 9.11 9.14
N ILE A 264 17.02 10.21 8.92
CA ILE A 264 16.43 11.55 8.74
C ILE A 264 15.52 11.55 7.51
N ARG A 265 15.98 10.98 6.39
CA ARG A 265 15.17 10.82 5.17
C ARG A 265 13.94 9.97 5.40
N LEU A 266 14.07 8.81 6.07
CA LEU A 266 12.93 7.93 6.39
C LEU A 266 11.90 8.63 7.29
N ILE A 267 12.34 9.30 8.34
CA ILE A 267 11.49 10.05 9.27
C ILE A 267 10.70 11.10 8.50
N ARG A 268 11.38 11.94 7.69
CA ARG A 268 10.74 12.94 6.83
C ARG A 268 9.72 12.31 5.88
N SER A 269 10.14 11.27 5.16
CA SER A 269 9.32 10.61 4.14
C SER A 269 8.11 9.88 4.72
N LEU A 270 8.20 9.33 5.94
CA LEU A 270 7.06 8.75 6.67
C LEU A 270 6.11 9.84 7.15
N LYS A 271 6.65 10.91 7.74
CA LYS A 271 5.86 12.03 8.26
C LYS A 271 5.06 12.69 7.15
N GLU A 272 5.74 13.18 6.11
CA GLU A 272 5.13 13.92 5.01
C GLU A 272 4.36 12.99 4.03
N GLY A 273 4.90 11.80 3.77
CA GLY A 273 4.38 10.90 2.74
C GLY A 273 3.28 9.93 3.20
N ILE A 274 3.12 9.72 4.51
CA ILE A 274 2.16 8.76 5.10
C ILE A 274 1.36 9.38 6.25
N ILE A 275 2.00 9.89 7.31
CA ILE A 275 1.31 10.27 8.56
C ILE A 275 0.41 11.49 8.33
N ASP A 276 0.97 12.55 7.74
CA ASP A 276 0.32 13.85 7.54
C ASP A 276 -0.62 13.84 6.32
N GLN A 277 -0.63 12.74 5.55
CA GLN A 277 -1.54 12.59 4.42
C GLN A 277 -2.99 12.44 4.91
N PRO A 278 -3.92 13.33 4.52
CA PRO A 278 -5.29 13.29 5.03
C PRO A 278 -6.00 11.97 4.74
N LYS A 279 -5.73 11.38 3.57
CA LYS A 279 -6.34 10.15 3.06
C LYS A 279 -5.77 8.85 3.65
N THR A 280 -4.78 8.92 4.54
CA THR A 280 -4.19 7.72 5.14
C THR A 280 -5.17 7.01 6.06
N PRO A 281 -5.43 5.70 5.86
CA PRO A 281 -6.28 4.91 6.74
C PRO A 281 -5.78 4.92 8.19
N THR A 282 -6.68 4.97 9.18
CA THR A 282 -6.32 5.07 10.61
C THR A 282 -5.38 3.96 11.07
N ALA A 283 -5.62 2.71 10.68
CA ALA A 283 -4.76 1.59 11.05
C ALA A 283 -3.32 1.74 10.51
N LEU A 284 -3.20 2.16 9.24
CA LEU A 284 -1.90 2.42 8.62
C LEU A 284 -1.21 3.62 9.26
N ARG A 285 -1.95 4.68 9.59
CA ARG A 285 -1.42 5.86 10.27
C ARG A 285 -0.85 5.49 11.64
N SER A 286 -1.56 4.66 12.41
CA SER A 286 -1.09 4.18 13.72
C SER A 286 0.19 3.35 13.60
N GLU A 287 0.26 2.41 12.64
CA GLU A 287 1.48 1.63 12.41
C GLU A 287 2.65 2.51 11.96
N ALA A 288 2.40 3.48 11.08
CA ALA A 288 3.41 4.42 10.62
C ALA A 288 3.94 5.32 11.75
N ILE A 289 3.08 5.78 12.66
CA ILE A 289 3.48 6.54 13.86
C ILE A 289 4.36 5.68 14.77
N GLN A 290 4.01 4.41 14.98
CA GLN A 290 4.83 3.50 15.79
C GLN A 290 6.22 3.34 15.15
N PHE A 291 6.28 3.03 13.85
CA PHE A 291 7.55 2.88 13.15
C PHE A 291 8.38 4.17 13.16
N HIS A 292 7.73 5.33 12.99
CA HIS A 292 8.38 6.64 13.10
C HIS A 292 9.00 6.89 14.49
N ASN A 293 8.33 6.48 15.57
CA ASN A 293 8.86 6.59 16.93
C ASN A 293 10.06 5.65 17.16
N ASP A 294 10.05 4.46 16.58
CA ASP A 294 11.18 3.52 16.63
C ASP A 294 12.41 4.11 15.93
N LEU A 295 12.22 4.70 14.74
CA LEU A 295 13.28 5.40 14.01
C LEU A 295 13.81 6.62 14.78
N SER A 296 12.91 7.39 15.40
CA SER A 296 13.26 8.57 16.20
C SER A 296 14.14 8.21 17.40
N SER A 297 13.86 7.07 18.04
CA SER A 297 14.65 6.59 19.18
C SER A 297 16.07 6.18 18.75
N GLN A 298 16.21 5.58 17.58
CA GLN A 298 17.52 5.24 17.02
C GLN A 298 18.29 6.48 16.56
N LEU A 299 17.60 7.44 15.94
CA LEU A 299 18.18 8.74 15.59
C LEU A 299 18.74 9.44 16.83
N GLN A 300 18.02 9.41 17.96
CA GLN A 300 18.51 9.96 19.23
C GLN A 300 19.84 9.32 19.67
N SER A 301 19.95 7.99 19.62
CA SER A 301 21.15 7.25 20.02
C SER A 301 22.35 7.53 19.11
N LEU A 302 22.15 7.57 17.80
CA LEU A 302 23.20 7.90 16.84
C LEU A 302 23.64 9.36 16.95
N TYR A 303 22.71 10.28 17.13
CA TYR A 303 23.03 11.70 17.30
C TYR A 303 23.81 11.94 18.59
N TYR A 304 23.46 11.25 19.68
CA TYR A 304 24.25 11.26 20.92
C TYR A 304 25.70 10.79 20.67
N SER A 305 25.88 9.73 19.86
CA SER A 305 27.20 9.22 19.49
C SER A 305 28.01 10.23 18.66
N ILE A 306 27.37 10.99 17.76
CA ILE A 306 28.04 12.07 17.02
C ILE A 306 28.47 13.20 17.94
N LEU A 307 27.58 13.66 18.83
CA LEU A 307 27.94 14.68 19.81
C LEU A 307 29.11 14.21 20.70
N HIS A 308 29.18 12.90 20.97
CA HIS A 308 30.29 12.30 21.71
C HIS A 308 31.61 12.34 20.93
N LEU A 309 31.59 12.00 19.64
CA LEU A 309 32.79 11.97 18.80
C LEU A 309 33.31 13.36 18.43
N HIS A 310 32.40 14.32 18.23
CA HIS A 310 32.70 15.69 17.79
C HIS A 310 32.66 16.70 18.93
N GLY A 311 32.78 16.25 20.18
CA GLY A 311 32.67 17.05 21.40
C GLY A 311 33.75 18.14 21.54
N THR A 312 33.66 19.19 20.73
CA THR A 312 34.52 20.37 20.83
C THR A 312 33.72 21.58 21.32
N GLU A 313 34.42 22.52 21.97
CA GLU A 313 33.88 23.79 22.46
C GLU A 313 33.38 24.71 21.32
N ASN A 314 33.55 24.31 20.05
CA ASN A 314 33.45 25.15 18.86
C ASN A 314 32.27 24.83 17.92
N CYS A 315 31.16 24.30 18.43
CA CYS A 315 29.85 24.23 17.74
C CYS A 315 29.95 24.01 16.22
N GLU A 316 30.58 22.89 15.85
CA GLU A 316 31.03 22.62 14.48
C GLU A 316 29.89 22.75 13.47
N ASP A 317 30.19 23.35 12.30
CA ASP A 317 29.22 23.56 11.22
C ASP A 317 28.52 22.28 10.78
N PHE A 318 29.22 21.14 10.82
CA PHE A 318 28.67 19.83 10.49
C PHE A 318 27.54 19.42 11.47
N VAL A 319 27.76 19.59 12.77
CA VAL A 319 26.76 19.28 13.81
C VAL A 319 25.55 20.22 13.69
N LEU A 320 25.80 21.50 13.36
CA LEU A 320 24.77 22.48 13.09
C LEU A 320 23.92 22.11 11.85
N GLN A 321 24.57 21.66 10.76
CA GLN A 321 23.88 21.18 9.58
C GLN A 321 23.00 19.97 9.89
N LEU A 322 23.50 19.03 10.68
CA LEU A 322 22.75 17.84 11.06
C LEU A 322 21.51 18.19 11.91
N LEU A 323 21.66 19.07 12.91
CA LEU A 323 20.54 19.62 13.68
C LEU A 323 19.48 20.24 12.77
N ASN A 324 19.92 21.03 11.79
CA ASN A 324 19.05 21.67 10.83
C ASN A 324 18.24 20.64 10.01
N GLU A 325 18.89 19.59 9.52
CA GLU A 325 18.24 18.53 8.76
C GLU A 325 17.20 17.75 9.59
N ILE A 326 17.49 17.48 10.87
CA ILE A 326 16.55 16.83 11.79
C ILE A 326 15.33 17.72 12.05
N ILE A 327 15.51 19.04 12.28
CA ILE A 327 14.38 19.99 12.44
C ILE A 327 13.51 20.01 11.18
N ILE A 328 14.12 20.00 10.00
CA ILE A 328 13.40 20.02 8.73
C ILE A 328 12.63 18.71 8.54
N ALA A 329 13.20 17.57 8.93
CA ALA A 329 12.55 16.27 8.82
C ALA A 329 11.35 16.15 9.76
N ASP A 330 11.53 16.42 11.06
CA ASP A 330 10.46 16.49 12.04
C ASP A 330 10.90 17.36 13.24
N TYR A 331 10.36 18.58 13.31
CA TYR A 331 10.68 19.56 14.34
C TYR A 331 10.27 19.12 15.76
N ALA A 332 9.25 18.27 15.90
CA ALA A 332 8.79 17.78 17.19
C ALA A 332 9.69 16.67 17.72
N VAL A 333 10.13 15.76 16.84
CA VAL A 333 11.18 14.77 17.13
C VAL A 333 12.49 15.46 17.48
N ALA A 334 12.92 16.43 16.65
CA ALA A 334 14.12 17.22 16.91
C ALA A 334 14.05 17.85 18.30
N SER A 335 12.94 18.51 18.63
CA SER A 335 12.75 19.14 19.93
C SER A 335 12.89 18.14 21.08
N LYS A 336 12.26 16.98 20.97
CA LYS A 336 12.33 15.91 21.99
C LYS A 336 13.75 15.37 22.15
N ILE A 337 14.45 15.09 21.05
CA ILE A 337 15.84 14.59 21.06
C ILE A 337 16.76 15.59 21.76
N PHE A 338 16.68 16.86 21.36
CA PHE A 338 17.55 17.90 21.89
C PHE A 338 17.22 18.25 23.34
N TYR A 339 15.94 18.25 23.70
CA TYR A 339 15.52 18.39 25.08
C TYR A 339 16.07 17.27 25.93
N ASN A 340 15.88 16.00 25.51
CA ASN A 340 16.42 14.85 26.21
C ASN A 340 17.93 14.99 26.41
N ILE A 341 18.69 15.29 25.37
CA ILE A 341 20.16 15.47 25.47
C ILE A 341 20.53 16.62 26.42
N HIS A 342 19.78 17.72 26.40
CA HIS A 342 19.98 18.85 27.31
C HIS A 342 19.76 18.47 28.78
N ILE A 343 18.75 17.65 29.09
CA ILE A 343 18.41 17.26 30.48
C ILE A 343 19.09 15.99 30.97
N THR A 344 19.35 15.00 30.11
CA THR A 344 19.91 13.70 30.51
C THR A 344 21.39 13.76 30.79
N GLY A 345 22.02 14.94 30.65
CA GLY A 345 23.42 15.25 30.93
C GLY A 345 24.14 14.09 31.57
N ASP A 346 24.60 13.17 30.73
CA ASP A 346 25.27 11.95 31.18
C ASP A 346 26.41 12.45 32.08
N THR A 347 26.48 11.97 33.31
CA THR A 347 27.27 12.58 34.40
C THR A 347 28.76 12.69 34.11
N ASN A 348 29.21 12.10 32.99
CA ASN A 348 30.55 12.16 32.44
C ASN A 348 30.80 13.37 31.50
N TRP A 349 29.78 14.17 31.14
CA TRP A 349 29.82 15.20 30.09
C TRP A 349 29.39 16.59 30.57
N VAL A 350 30.27 17.28 31.30
CA VAL A 350 30.05 18.59 31.95
C VAL A 350 29.64 19.72 30.98
N ASN A 351 29.85 19.56 29.66
CA ASN A 351 29.66 20.63 28.66
C ASN A 351 28.48 20.43 27.68
N VAL A 352 27.69 19.36 27.76
CA VAL A 352 26.58 19.10 26.81
C VAL A 352 25.52 20.20 26.80
N PRO A 353 25.01 20.69 27.95
CA PRO A 353 24.05 21.79 27.95
C PRO A 353 24.60 23.07 27.28
N LYS A 354 25.89 23.36 27.48
CA LYS A 354 26.57 24.51 26.84
C LYS A 354 26.68 24.33 25.33
N LEU A 355 27.01 23.12 24.87
CA LEU A 355 27.08 22.78 23.45
C LEU A 355 25.70 22.95 22.79
N ILE A 356 24.63 22.40 23.39
CA ILE A 356 23.26 22.57 22.89
C ILE A 356 22.89 24.05 22.80
N LYS A 357 23.18 24.83 23.86
CA LYS A 357 22.93 26.27 23.87
C LYS A 357 23.65 27.01 22.75
N CYS A 358 24.92 26.69 22.52
CA CYS A 358 25.71 27.30 21.45
C CYS A 358 25.23 26.88 20.05
N LEU A 359 24.87 25.59 19.83
CA LEU A 359 24.26 25.13 18.58
C LEU A 359 22.96 25.88 18.29
N LEU A 360 22.10 26.06 19.30
CA LEU A 360 20.86 26.83 19.15
C LEU A 360 21.15 28.30 18.82
N ILE A 361 22.06 28.94 19.54
CA ILE A 361 22.46 30.33 19.25
C ILE A 361 22.97 30.46 17.81
N ASN A 362 23.86 29.57 17.35
CA ASN A 362 24.37 29.59 15.98
C ASN A 362 23.28 29.29 14.95
N LEU A 363 22.32 28.42 15.26
CA LEU A 363 21.20 28.09 14.38
C LEU A 363 20.29 29.31 14.13
N PHE A 364 20.03 30.10 15.17
CA PHE A 364 19.14 31.26 15.10
C PHE A 364 19.86 32.56 14.72
N ASN A 365 21.17 32.68 14.98
CA ASN A 365 22.00 33.80 14.53
C ASN A 365 22.51 33.62 13.08
N GLY A 366 22.58 32.38 12.59
CA GLY A 366 23.01 32.05 11.24
C GLY A 366 22.06 32.61 10.18
N ALA A 367 22.60 33.37 9.23
CA ALA A 367 21.85 34.12 8.24
C ALA A 367 20.86 33.25 7.42
N SER A 368 19.60 33.69 7.41
CA SER A 368 18.47 33.23 6.59
C SER A 368 17.70 32.00 7.08
N ILE A 369 16.92 32.17 8.16
CA ILE A 369 15.68 31.40 8.31
C ILE A 369 14.83 31.69 7.06
N ARG A 370 14.92 30.81 6.06
CA ARG A 370 14.11 30.92 4.85
C ARG A 370 12.65 30.85 5.25
N GLN A 371 11.83 31.65 4.58
CA GLN A 371 10.39 31.70 4.77
C GLN A 371 9.73 30.32 4.78
N SER A 372 10.18 29.40 3.92
CA SER A 372 9.66 28.03 3.85
C SER A 372 9.96 27.16 5.07
N ARG A 373 10.92 27.54 5.93
CA ARG A 373 11.35 26.78 7.10
C ARG A 373 11.03 27.47 8.43
N ALA A 374 10.66 28.75 8.40
CA ALA A 374 10.48 29.57 9.60
C ALA A 374 9.54 28.95 10.63
N PHE A 375 8.41 28.38 10.20
CA PHE A 375 7.50 27.66 11.09
C PHE A 375 8.13 26.42 11.72
N LYS A 376 8.92 25.63 10.98
CA LYS A 376 9.56 24.42 11.53
C LYS A 376 10.54 24.79 12.66
N TYR A 377 11.35 25.85 12.50
CA TYR A 377 12.24 26.33 13.57
C TYR A 377 11.47 26.89 14.77
N ALA A 378 10.45 27.71 14.52
CA ALA A 378 9.65 28.30 15.60
C ALA A 378 8.92 27.23 16.41
N LEU A 379 8.38 26.21 15.75
CA LEU A 379 7.72 25.08 16.41
C LEU A 379 8.72 24.20 17.15
N PHE A 380 9.88 23.89 16.56
CA PHE A 380 10.97 23.21 17.25
C PHE A 380 11.31 23.91 18.58
N LEU A 381 11.51 25.23 18.54
CA LEU A 381 11.82 26.03 19.72
C LEU A 381 10.66 26.05 20.72
N LYS A 382 9.41 26.20 20.25
CA LYS A 382 8.22 26.15 21.10
C LYS A 382 8.13 24.83 21.87
N TYR A 383 8.20 23.70 21.17
CA TYR A 383 8.18 22.38 21.81
C TYR A 383 9.35 22.18 22.77
N PHE A 384 10.53 22.72 22.45
CA PHE A 384 11.71 22.58 23.29
C PHE A 384 11.51 23.34 24.62
N ILE A 385 11.00 24.58 24.55
CA ILE A 385 10.65 25.39 25.71
C ILE A 385 9.50 24.76 26.53
N ASP A 386 8.46 24.27 25.86
CA ASP A 386 7.32 23.65 26.54
C ASP A 386 7.72 22.35 27.27
N ASN A 387 8.71 21.62 26.74
CA ASN A 387 9.29 20.47 27.42
C ASN A 387 10.19 20.89 28.60
N SER A 388 11.00 21.95 28.45
CA SER A 388 11.87 22.43 29.54
C SER A 388 11.10 22.98 30.73
N ARG A 389 9.95 23.62 30.51
CA ARG A 389 9.05 24.12 31.59
C ARG A 389 8.45 23.01 32.45
N LYS A 390 8.36 21.77 31.97
CA LYS A 390 7.82 20.64 32.73
C LYS A 390 8.79 20.10 33.79
N THR A 391 10.09 20.38 33.63
CA THR A 391 11.14 20.00 34.57
C THR A 391 11.52 21.21 35.43
N TYR A 392 11.30 21.10 36.74
CA TYR A 392 11.42 22.19 37.73
C TYR A 392 12.81 22.89 37.78
N GLU A 393 13.86 22.29 37.20
CA GLU A 393 15.26 22.65 37.47
C GLU A 393 15.92 23.55 36.41
N SER A 394 15.36 23.74 35.21
CA SER A 394 15.97 24.59 34.18
C SER A 394 15.07 25.76 33.77
N HIS A 395 15.09 26.85 34.55
CA HIS A 395 14.54 28.14 34.15
C HIS A 395 15.50 28.89 33.20
N GLU A 396 16.19 28.19 32.29
CA GLU A 396 16.98 28.87 31.27
C GLU A 396 16.02 29.60 30.31
N ASN A 397 16.17 30.93 30.25
CA ASN A 397 15.30 31.78 29.46
C ASN A 397 15.74 31.77 27.99
N PHE A 398 15.12 30.91 27.18
CA PHE A 398 15.32 30.87 25.72
C PHE A 398 14.61 32.00 24.96
N ARG A 399 14.11 33.03 25.67
CA ARG A 399 13.41 34.17 25.08
C ARG A 399 14.24 34.92 24.05
N ASP A 400 15.55 35.04 24.27
CA ASP A 400 16.44 35.70 23.31
C ASP A 400 16.44 35.01 21.94
N LEU A 401 16.25 33.67 21.90
CA LEU A 401 16.13 32.92 20.64
C LEU A 401 14.77 33.12 19.98
N VAL A 402 13.70 33.32 20.76
CA VAL A 402 12.36 33.63 20.26
C VAL A 402 12.37 34.98 19.53
N ASP A 403 13.13 35.94 20.04
CA ASP A 403 13.26 37.28 19.46
C ASP A 403 14.08 37.30 18.15
N GLN A 404 14.87 36.25 17.86
CA GLN A 404 15.57 36.07 16.57
C GLN A 404 14.65 35.54 15.45
N LEU A 405 13.46 35.02 15.79
CA LEU A 405 12.50 34.54 14.79
C LEU A 405 11.88 35.71 14.02
N PRO A 406 11.44 35.50 12.76
CA PRO A 406 10.65 36.50 12.04
C PRO A 406 9.45 36.96 12.88
N PRO A 407 9.21 38.28 13.06
CA PRO A 407 8.21 38.79 14.00
C PRO A 407 6.82 38.22 13.78
N LEU A 408 6.41 38.03 12.53
CA LEU A 408 5.12 37.41 12.19
C LEU A 408 5.03 35.97 12.68
N VAL A 409 6.08 35.17 12.50
CA VAL A 409 6.12 33.76 12.90
C VAL A 409 6.18 33.64 14.42
N ASN A 410 6.96 34.50 15.09
CA ASN A 410 6.98 34.62 16.55
C ASN A 410 5.55 34.85 17.07
N ARG A 411 4.84 35.84 16.52
CA ARG A 411 3.46 36.16 16.90
C ARG A 411 2.49 35.01 16.69
N ILE A 412 2.59 34.29 15.57
CA ILE A 412 1.71 33.14 15.28
C ILE A 412 1.96 31.97 16.25
N VAL A 413 3.21 31.70 16.60
CA VAL A 413 3.60 30.47 17.33
C VAL A 413 3.63 30.66 18.85
N PHE A 414 4.04 31.83 19.34
CA PHE A 414 4.34 32.08 20.75
C PHE A 414 3.32 32.94 21.49
N LEU A 415 2.52 33.77 20.80
CA LEU A 415 1.47 34.52 21.48
C LEU A 415 0.30 33.62 21.84
N GLU A 416 -0.22 33.79 23.07
CA GLU A 416 -1.41 33.08 23.52
C GLU A 416 -2.69 33.61 22.85
N LYS A 417 -2.70 34.91 22.56
CA LYS A 417 -3.83 35.68 22.02
C LYS A 417 -3.34 36.58 20.91
N VAL A 418 -4.04 36.53 19.77
CA VAL A 418 -3.70 37.31 18.58
C VAL A 418 -4.92 37.96 17.98
N CYS A 419 -4.68 39.08 17.29
CA CYS A 419 -5.67 39.79 16.51
C CYS A 419 -5.29 39.60 15.04
N LEU A 420 -6.27 39.25 14.21
CA LEU A 420 -6.10 39.08 12.78
C LEU A 420 -6.63 40.33 12.09
N ILE A 421 -5.76 41.05 11.40
CA ILE A 421 -6.08 42.33 10.75
C ILE A 421 -5.95 42.14 9.25
N ASN A 422 -7.02 42.43 8.49
CA ASN A 422 -6.96 42.37 7.04
C ASN A 422 -6.01 43.47 6.52
N LYS A 423 -5.08 43.11 5.63
CA LYS A 423 -4.02 44.02 5.18
C LYS A 423 -4.52 45.16 4.30
N ASP A 424 -5.59 44.94 3.56
CA ASP A 424 -6.16 45.93 2.66
C ASP A 424 -6.98 46.99 3.43
N SER A 425 -7.91 46.53 4.28
CA SER A 425 -8.81 47.42 5.01
C SER A 425 -8.27 47.91 6.36
N GLY A 426 -7.30 47.21 6.94
CA GLY A 426 -6.86 47.42 8.33
C GLY A 426 -7.91 46.99 9.37
N TYR A 427 -8.93 46.23 8.99
CA TYR A 427 -10.03 45.85 9.87
C TYR A 427 -9.76 44.52 10.57
N TYR A 428 -10.25 44.40 11.80
CA TYR A 428 -10.08 43.21 12.63
C TYR A 428 -11.09 42.13 12.24
N LEU A 429 -10.64 40.89 12.13
CA LEU A 429 -11.53 39.74 12.07
C LEU A 429 -12.28 39.60 13.40
N ARG A 430 -13.60 39.54 13.32
CA ARG A 430 -14.52 39.57 14.45
C ARG A 430 -15.59 38.48 14.33
N SER A 431 -15.88 37.83 15.46
CA SER A 431 -17.09 37.01 15.63
C SER A 431 -18.27 37.86 16.10
N SER A 432 -19.49 37.56 15.66
CA SER A 432 -20.69 38.16 16.23
C SER A 432 -20.88 37.73 17.68
N GLU A 433 -21.47 38.61 18.49
CA GLU A 433 -21.83 38.32 19.89
C GLU A 433 -23.02 37.37 20.00
N ARG A 434 -23.92 37.43 19.00
CA ARG A 434 -25.12 36.60 18.93
C ARG A 434 -24.92 35.45 17.97
N SER A 435 -25.42 34.28 18.33
CA SER A 435 -25.47 33.14 17.44
C SER A 435 -26.52 33.38 16.35
N TYR A 436 -26.22 32.89 15.15
CA TYR A 436 -27.10 32.90 13.99
C TYR A 436 -28.16 31.78 14.10
N ASP A 437 -27.76 30.59 14.55
CA ASP A 437 -28.61 29.38 14.61
C ASP A 437 -28.33 28.49 15.85
N ASN A 438 -27.98 29.11 16.98
CA ASN A 438 -27.55 28.46 18.24
C ASN A 438 -26.20 27.76 18.23
N ILE A 439 -25.62 27.46 17.06
CA ILE A 439 -24.33 26.78 16.95
C ILE A 439 -23.30 27.55 16.11
N LYS A 440 -23.74 28.49 15.26
CA LYS A 440 -22.86 29.35 14.44
C LYS A 440 -22.90 30.80 14.91
N TYR A 441 -21.78 31.49 14.78
CA TYR A 441 -21.61 32.92 14.95
C TYR A 441 -21.06 33.50 13.65
N THR A 442 -21.61 34.62 13.22
CA THR A 442 -21.21 35.28 11.97
C THR A 442 -19.79 35.82 12.10
N THR A 443 -18.94 35.59 11.10
CA THR A 443 -17.59 36.17 11.06
C THR A 443 -17.54 37.28 10.02
N TYR A 444 -16.97 38.42 10.40
CA TYR A 444 -16.84 39.60 9.54
C TYR A 444 -15.61 40.41 9.95
N THR A 445 -15.25 41.42 9.15
CA THR A 445 -14.21 42.37 9.53
C THR A 445 -14.80 43.71 9.95
N GLN A 446 -14.23 44.33 10.97
CA GLN A 446 -14.70 45.61 11.50
C GLN A 446 -13.54 46.53 11.87
N ASN A 447 -13.72 47.84 11.60
CA ASN A 447 -12.84 48.87 12.12
C ASN A 447 -13.02 48.98 13.65
N ILE A 448 -11.99 48.62 14.41
CA ILE A 448 -12.01 48.71 15.86
C ILE A 448 -10.79 49.53 16.29
N LYS A 449 -11.03 50.56 17.10
CA LYS A 449 -9.97 51.47 17.55
C LYS A 449 -9.09 50.89 18.66
N THR A 450 -9.54 49.84 19.36
CA THR A 450 -8.82 49.17 20.45
C THR A 450 -9.08 47.66 20.46
N GLY A 451 -8.04 46.83 20.42
CA GLY A 451 -8.09 45.36 20.28
C GLY A 451 -8.58 44.57 21.51
N HIS A 452 -9.19 45.20 22.50
CA HIS A 452 -9.55 44.57 23.79
C HIS A 452 -10.94 43.91 23.80
N MET A 453 -11.60 43.77 22.66
CA MET A 453 -12.90 43.09 22.56
C MET A 453 -12.69 41.58 22.42
N PRO A 454 -13.26 40.73 23.31
CA PRO A 454 -13.10 39.28 23.24
C PRO A 454 -13.44 38.68 21.86
N GLU A 455 -14.38 39.30 21.15
CA GLU A 455 -14.86 38.90 19.83
C GLU A 455 -13.81 39.01 18.71
N VAL A 456 -12.75 39.80 18.91
CA VAL A 456 -11.63 39.94 17.96
C VAL A 456 -10.33 39.28 18.42
N ILE A 457 -10.36 38.68 19.61
CA ILE A 457 -9.24 37.96 20.17
C ILE A 457 -9.33 36.50 19.73
N TRP A 458 -8.28 36.03 19.08
CA TRP A 458 -8.17 34.67 18.57
C TRP A 458 -7.04 33.93 19.27
N LYS A 459 -7.24 32.63 19.48
CA LYS A 459 -6.20 31.71 19.95
C LYS A 459 -5.86 30.74 18.83
N LEU A 460 -4.58 30.70 18.45
CA LEU A 460 -4.06 29.79 17.45
C LEU A 460 -3.55 28.52 18.13
N THR A 461 -4.16 27.38 17.84
CA THR A 461 -3.72 26.08 18.37
C THR A 461 -3.06 25.29 17.26
N HIS A 462 -1.77 25.02 17.40
CA HIS A 462 -0.99 24.28 16.40
C HIS A 462 -1.50 22.84 16.24
N VAL A 463 -1.61 22.39 14.98
CA VAL A 463 -2.02 21.03 14.60
C VAL A 463 -0.82 20.26 14.03
N GLU A 464 -0.30 20.70 12.90
CA GLU A 464 0.84 20.12 12.20
C GLU A 464 1.45 21.14 11.24
N ASN A 465 2.77 21.13 11.02
CA ASN A 465 3.46 22.10 10.16
C ASN A 465 2.97 23.54 10.42
N ASN A 466 2.53 24.25 9.39
CA ASN A 466 1.96 25.60 9.49
C ASN A 466 0.41 25.60 9.55
N ILE A 467 -0.19 24.56 10.11
CA ILE A 467 -1.64 24.37 10.23
C ILE A 467 -2.09 24.58 11.68
N PHE A 468 -3.16 25.34 11.85
CA PHE A 468 -3.69 25.75 13.15
C PHE A 468 -5.21 25.63 13.18
N PHE A 469 -5.75 25.32 14.36
CA PHE A 469 -7.13 25.65 14.70
C PHE A 469 -7.17 27.11 15.15
N ILE A 470 -8.20 27.84 14.73
CA ILE A 470 -8.41 29.25 15.09
C ILE A 470 -9.64 29.32 16.00
N GLN A 471 -9.42 29.59 17.28
CA GLN A 471 -10.47 29.64 18.30
C GLN A 471 -10.79 31.11 18.63
N ASN A 472 -12.07 31.48 18.69
CA ASN A 472 -12.46 32.80 19.19
C ASN A 472 -12.47 32.79 20.73
N VAL A 473 -11.93 33.83 21.37
CA VAL A 473 -11.89 33.93 22.85
C VAL A 473 -13.18 34.49 23.41
N GLY A 474 -13.94 35.28 22.63
CA GLY A 474 -15.22 35.85 23.05
C GLY A 474 -16.33 34.83 23.24
N VAL A 475 -16.22 33.66 22.62
CA VAL A 475 -17.19 32.57 22.79
C VAL A 475 -16.48 31.25 23.07
N THR A 476 -16.73 30.68 24.25
CA THR A 476 -16.09 29.44 24.72
C THR A 476 -16.34 28.26 23.77
N ASP A 477 -15.29 27.46 23.53
CA ASP A 477 -15.31 26.27 22.67
C ASP A 477 -15.82 26.53 21.24
N THR A 478 -15.49 27.70 20.68
CA THR A 478 -15.86 28.03 19.30
C THR A 478 -14.67 28.20 18.36
N TYR A 479 -14.81 27.69 17.14
CA TYR A 479 -13.72 27.60 16.17
C TYR A 479 -14.13 28.15 14.82
N LEU A 480 -13.22 28.86 14.16
CA LEU A 480 -13.40 29.34 12.80
C LEU A 480 -13.48 28.14 11.83
N ASP A 481 -14.51 28.10 11.00
CA ASP A 481 -14.69 27.04 10.00
C ASP A 481 -15.53 27.53 8.81
N THR A 482 -15.33 26.88 7.67
CA THR A 482 -15.99 27.19 6.40
C THR A 482 -17.30 26.42 6.29
N ASP A 483 -18.40 27.10 5.94
CA ASP A 483 -19.66 26.43 5.66
C ASP A 483 -19.69 25.88 4.23
N LEU A 484 -19.41 24.58 4.11
CA LEU A 484 -19.39 23.84 2.84
C LEU A 484 -20.79 23.58 2.25
N SER A 485 -21.87 23.89 2.99
CA SER A 485 -23.22 23.61 2.52
C SER A 485 -23.75 24.65 1.53
N ASN A 486 -23.15 25.84 1.48
CA ASN A 486 -23.66 26.97 0.71
C ASN A 486 -22.53 27.72 -0.01
N GLU A 487 -22.23 27.30 -1.23
CA GLU A 487 -21.46 28.11 -2.18
C GLU A 487 -22.38 29.19 -2.77
N ASN A 488 -21.92 30.45 -2.78
CA ASN A 488 -22.68 31.54 -3.39
C ASN A 488 -22.44 31.63 -4.92
N VAL A 489 -23.21 32.47 -5.60
CA VAL A 489 -23.10 32.69 -7.07
C VAL A 489 -21.71 33.20 -7.49
N ALA A 490 -20.93 33.76 -6.56
CA ALA A 490 -19.57 34.27 -6.78
C ALA A 490 -18.46 33.25 -6.46
N GLY A 491 -18.83 31.99 -6.15
CA GLY A 491 -17.90 30.91 -5.83
C GLY A 491 -17.24 31.05 -4.45
N GLU A 492 -17.99 31.57 -3.48
CA GLU A 492 -17.49 31.86 -2.13
C GLU A 492 -18.25 31.07 -1.08
N HIS A 493 -17.51 30.62 -0.08
CA HIS A 493 -18.07 29.95 1.08
C HIS A 493 -18.06 30.88 2.28
N ALA A 494 -19.16 30.92 3.03
CA ALA A 494 -19.27 31.73 4.24
C ALA A 494 -18.41 31.13 5.36
N VAL A 495 -17.70 31.99 6.09
CA VAL A 495 -16.91 31.58 7.26
C VAL A 495 -17.66 31.95 8.53
N TYR A 496 -17.82 30.97 9.41
CA TYR A 496 -18.47 31.13 10.70
C TYR A 496 -17.54 30.70 11.82
N VAL A 497 -17.89 31.13 13.02
CA VAL A 497 -17.35 30.58 14.26
C VAL A 497 -18.37 29.57 14.79
N TRP A 498 -17.97 28.31 14.89
CA TRP A 498 -18.84 27.19 15.24
C TRP A 498 -18.59 26.71 16.66
N HIS A 499 -19.66 26.49 17.42
CA HIS A 499 -19.59 25.86 18.73
C HIS A 499 -19.47 24.34 18.60
N LYS A 500 -18.36 23.76 19.11
CA LYS A 500 -18.09 22.31 19.13
C LYS A 500 -18.44 21.60 17.81
N PRO A 501 -17.88 22.02 16.66
CA PRO A 501 -18.17 21.36 15.39
C PRO A 501 -17.64 19.93 15.40
N THR A 502 -18.34 19.02 14.71
CA THR A 502 -17.96 17.60 14.62
C THR A 502 -16.58 17.41 13.98
N ASN A 503 -16.20 18.34 13.09
CA ASN A 503 -14.86 18.50 12.55
C ASN A 503 -14.45 19.96 12.75
N ILE A 504 -13.31 20.20 13.40
CA ILE A 504 -12.80 21.56 13.59
C ILE A 504 -12.06 21.99 12.32
N GLY A 505 -12.44 23.13 11.74
CA GLY A 505 -11.78 23.75 10.60
C GLY A 505 -10.27 23.90 10.80
N LYS A 506 -9.48 23.43 9.83
CA LYS A 506 -8.02 23.48 9.86
C LYS A 506 -7.51 24.53 8.88
N TRP A 507 -6.72 25.46 9.38
CA TRP A 507 -6.26 26.62 8.62
C TRP A 507 -4.75 26.61 8.44
N LYS A 508 -4.29 26.64 7.19
CA LYS A 508 -2.87 26.69 6.82
C LYS A 508 -2.40 28.13 6.63
N PHE A 509 -1.30 28.49 7.29
CA PHE A 509 -0.74 29.85 7.28
C PHE A 509 0.40 29.95 6.27
N GLU A 510 0.18 30.60 5.14
CA GLU A 510 1.17 30.78 4.07
C GLU A 510 1.76 32.19 4.12
N LEU A 511 3.03 32.30 4.54
CA LEU A 511 3.71 33.58 4.68
C LEU A 511 3.79 34.30 3.32
N SER A 512 3.66 35.63 3.30
CA SER A 512 3.87 36.46 2.11
C SER A 512 5.35 36.73 1.83
N THR A 513 5.73 36.97 0.57
CA THR A 513 7.09 37.38 0.19
C THR A 513 7.52 38.61 1.00
N GLY A 514 8.49 38.44 1.90
CA GLY A 514 8.95 39.48 2.83
C GLY A 514 8.50 39.31 4.29
N LEU A 515 7.78 38.24 4.62
CA LEU A 515 7.43 37.84 6.00
C LEU A 515 6.61 38.89 6.78
N SER A 516 5.92 39.78 6.07
CA SER A 516 5.18 40.90 6.67
C SER A 516 3.70 40.59 6.92
N SER A 517 3.15 39.60 6.23
CA SER A 517 1.74 39.17 6.33
C SER A 517 1.60 37.67 6.02
N VAL A 518 0.41 37.13 6.24
CA VAL A 518 0.08 35.73 6.00
C VAL A 518 -1.21 35.60 5.21
N MET A 519 -1.26 34.64 4.30
CA MET A 519 -2.50 34.16 3.69
C MET A 519 -2.98 32.97 4.53
N ILE A 520 -4.26 32.99 4.91
CA ILE A 520 -4.86 31.95 5.75
C ILE A 520 -5.74 31.09 4.85
N LYS A 521 -5.37 29.83 4.67
CA LYS A 521 -5.99 28.91 3.71
C LYS A 521 -6.79 27.84 4.42
N ASP A 522 -8.03 27.62 4.02
CA ASP A 522 -8.83 26.48 4.49
C ASP A 522 -8.32 25.18 3.84
N LEU A 523 -8.00 24.18 4.66
CA LEU A 523 -7.57 22.88 4.15
C LEU A 523 -8.70 22.05 3.54
N ALA A 524 -9.97 22.32 3.91
CA ALA A 524 -11.09 21.57 3.37
C ALA A 524 -11.37 21.92 1.90
N THR A 525 -11.34 23.21 1.57
CA THR A 525 -11.65 23.72 0.22
C THR A 525 -10.43 24.12 -0.60
N ASP A 526 -9.25 24.25 0.01
CA ASP A 526 -8.04 24.80 -0.61
C ASP A 526 -8.20 26.29 -1.01
N GLU A 527 -9.07 27.03 -0.32
CA GLU A 527 -9.40 28.44 -0.58
C GLU A 527 -8.80 29.39 0.45
N LEU A 528 -8.67 30.68 0.10
CA LEU A 528 -8.13 31.72 0.99
C LEU A 528 -9.23 32.46 1.75
N LEU A 529 -9.02 32.65 3.05
CA LEU A 529 -9.81 33.53 3.90
C LEU A 529 -9.64 34.99 3.43
N TYR A 530 -10.76 35.65 3.19
CA TYR A 530 -10.78 37.02 2.72
C TYR A 530 -12.03 37.76 3.25
N ALA A 531 -11.98 39.10 3.27
CA ALA A 531 -13.11 39.94 3.65
C ALA A 531 -13.88 40.40 2.40
N SER A 532 -15.14 40.04 2.28
CA SER A 532 -15.96 40.36 1.10
C SER A 532 -16.52 41.77 1.16
N SER A 533 -16.07 42.64 0.25
CA SER A 533 -16.69 43.95 0.04
C SER A 533 -18.11 43.86 -0.51
N GLU A 534 -18.45 42.76 -1.21
CA GLU A 534 -19.78 42.53 -1.78
C GLU A 534 -20.80 42.09 -0.72
N ARG A 535 -20.32 41.64 0.44
CA ARG A 535 -21.15 41.19 1.56
C ARG A 535 -20.82 41.97 2.82
N ASP A 536 -20.82 43.30 2.77
CA ASP A 536 -20.68 44.15 3.95
C ASP A 536 -19.52 43.74 4.89
N ASN A 537 -18.37 43.36 4.32
CA ASN A 537 -17.17 42.91 5.01
C ASN A 537 -17.27 41.55 5.75
N TYR A 538 -18.22 40.69 5.39
CA TYR A 538 -18.29 39.32 5.89
C TYR A 538 -17.02 38.54 5.55
N ALA A 539 -16.59 37.67 6.46
CA ALA A 539 -15.49 36.76 6.22
C ALA A 539 -15.98 35.56 5.41
N VAL A 540 -15.24 35.23 4.38
CA VAL A 540 -15.56 34.18 3.40
C VAL A 540 -14.25 33.54 2.92
N THR A 541 -14.34 32.35 2.35
CA THR A 541 -13.25 31.75 1.57
C THR A 541 -13.54 31.82 0.08
N LYS A 542 -12.47 31.96 -0.71
CA LYS A 542 -12.54 31.95 -2.18
C LYS A 542 -11.27 31.35 -2.77
N PRO A 543 -11.35 30.67 -3.93
CA PRO A 543 -10.16 30.26 -4.65
C PRO A 543 -9.23 31.45 -4.89
N PRO A 544 -7.92 31.32 -4.67
CA PRO A 544 -6.99 32.43 -4.80
C PRO A 544 -6.97 32.97 -6.24
N PRO A 545 -7.20 34.27 -6.48
CA PRO A 545 -6.82 34.87 -7.75
C PRO A 545 -5.29 34.84 -7.87
N PHE A 546 -4.77 34.59 -9.06
CA PHE A 546 -3.33 34.65 -9.32
C PHE A 546 -2.97 35.97 -10.02
N PRO A 547 -2.17 36.87 -9.41
CA PRO A 547 -1.61 36.84 -8.04
C PRO A 547 -2.61 37.28 -6.95
N ALA A 548 -2.42 36.78 -5.72
CA ALA A 548 -3.29 37.12 -4.58
C ALA A 548 -3.06 38.57 -4.12
N GLY A 549 -4.12 39.38 -4.15
CA GLY A 549 -4.10 40.77 -3.70
C GLY A 549 -4.02 40.92 -2.17
N ASN A 550 -3.86 42.17 -1.70
CA ASN A 550 -3.78 42.49 -0.27
C ASN A 550 -5.03 42.08 0.51
N GLN A 551 -6.21 42.00 -0.14
CA GLN A 551 -7.45 41.60 0.54
C GLN A 551 -7.43 40.15 1.06
N TYR A 552 -6.52 39.31 0.57
CA TYR A 552 -6.31 37.92 1.02
C TYR A 552 -5.20 37.79 2.08
N GLN A 553 -4.57 38.91 2.44
CA GLN A 553 -3.45 38.93 3.37
C GLN A 553 -3.89 39.45 4.74
N TRP A 554 -3.33 38.85 5.77
CA TRP A 554 -3.64 39.15 7.15
C TRP A 554 -2.36 39.46 7.92
N ASP A 555 -2.39 40.52 8.72
CA ASP A 555 -1.39 40.77 9.74
C ASP A 555 -1.83 40.06 11.03
N VAL A 556 -0.87 39.47 11.74
CA VAL A 556 -1.09 38.82 13.05
C VAL A 556 -0.38 39.67 14.09
N VAL A 557 -1.15 40.26 15.00
CA VAL A 557 -0.64 41.17 16.04
C VAL A 557 -1.03 40.68 17.43
N ASN A 558 -0.35 41.20 18.45
CA ASN A 558 -0.78 41.00 19.83
C ASN A 558 -2.05 41.86 20.08
N CYS A 559 -3.12 41.28 20.63
CA CYS A 559 -4.32 42.03 20.98
C CYS A 559 -4.16 42.85 22.27
N ASP A 560 -3.19 42.48 23.11
CA ASP A 560 -2.96 43.10 24.42
C ASP A 560 -1.98 44.29 24.36
N SER A 561 -1.44 44.61 23.18
CA SER A 561 -0.42 45.66 22.96
C SER A 561 -0.99 47.00 22.51
#